data_AF-A0A2V9WU40-F1
#
_entry.id   AF-A0A2V9WU40-F1
#
_cell.length_a   1.000
_cell.length_b   1.000
_cell.length_c   1.000
_cell.angle_alpha   90.00
_cell.angle_beta   90.00
_cell.angle_gamma   90.00
#
_symmetry.space_group_name_H-M   'P 1'
#
loop_
_entity.id
_entity.type
_entity.pdbx_description
1 polymer ?
#
loop_
_entity_poly.entity_id
_entity_poly.type
_entity_poly.pdbx_seq_one_letter_code
_entity_poly.pdbx_strand_id
1 'polypeptide(L)' 'MRLAPAFDQVSMLYAPTGDGQVPPREFMLPHATANTLDVWDDARDAARQFWTQASEDMRLSDDARLFCASNMKLFGE' A
#
# COMPACT_ATOMS: atom_id res chain seq x y z
N MET A 1 -1.60 -32.66 -7.63
CA MET A 1 -1.50 -31.52 -6.71
C MET A 1 -2.43 -30.43 -7.19
N ARG A 2 -3.44 -30.05 -6.39
CA ARG A 2 -4.25 -28.85 -6.62
C ARG A 2 -3.61 -27.78 -5.75
N LEU A 3 -3.01 -26.76 -6.37
CA LEU A 3 -2.58 -25.58 -5.62
C LEU A 3 -3.84 -25.00 -4.98
N ALA A 4 -3.83 -24.81 -3.65
CA ALA A 4 -4.82 -23.93 -3.04
C ALA A 4 -4.67 -22.56 -3.71
N PRO A 5 -5.75 -21.80 -3.97
CA PRO A 5 -5.58 -20.41 -4.32
C PRO A 5 -4.83 -19.79 -3.15
N ALA A 6 -3.56 -19.43 -3.37
CA ALA A 6 -2.86 -18.54 -2.49
C ALA A 6 -3.67 -17.24 -2.58
N PHE A 7 -4.61 -17.08 -1.66
CA PHE A 7 -5.22 -15.78 -1.42
C PHE A 7 -4.07 -14.92 -0.95
N ASP A 8 -3.51 -14.16 -1.88
CA ASP A 8 -2.74 -12.98 -1.55
C ASP A 8 -3.73 -12.05 -0.85
N GLN A 9 -3.73 -12.07 0.48
CA GLN A 9 -4.49 -11.11 1.26
C GLN A 9 -3.80 -9.75 1.08
N VAL A 10 -3.96 -9.17 -0.10
CA VAL A 10 -3.54 -7.80 -0.37
C VAL A 10 -4.31 -6.88 0.56
N SER A 11 -3.65 -5.83 1.02
CA SER A 11 -4.26 -4.81 1.87
C SER A 11 -5.57 -4.33 1.25
N MET A 12 -6.69 -4.64 1.91
CA MET A 12 -8.02 -4.16 1.52
C MET A 12 -8.26 -2.70 1.93
N LEU A 13 -7.24 -1.99 2.41
CA LEU A 13 -7.37 -0.61 2.87
C LEU A 13 -7.95 0.29 1.79
N TYR A 14 -7.75 0.04 0.50
CA TYR A 14 -8.38 0.81 -0.58
C TYR A 14 -9.38 0.01 -1.40
N ALA A 15 -9.80 -1.16 -0.89
CA ALA A 15 -10.82 -1.95 -1.57
C ALA A 15 -12.14 -1.15 -1.61
N PRO A 16 -12.82 -1.10 -2.79
CA PRO A 16 -14.15 -0.54 -2.89
C PRO A 16 -15.13 -1.22 -1.94
N THR A 17 -16.17 -0.49 -1.55
CA THR A 17 -17.33 -1.04 -0.85
C THR A 17 -18.13 -1.97 -1.77
N GLY A 18 -19.10 -2.71 -1.21
CA GLY A 18 -19.91 -3.66 -1.98
C GLY A 18 -20.74 -3.01 -3.11
N ASP A 19 -21.02 -1.71 -3.01
CA ASP A 19 -21.65 -0.86 -4.01
C ASP A 19 -20.63 -0.10 -4.90
N GLY A 20 -19.34 -0.43 -4.81
CA GLY A 20 -18.28 0.05 -5.69
C GLY A 20 -17.66 1.40 -5.31
N GLN A 21 -18.04 2.00 -4.19
CA GLN A 21 -17.48 3.28 -3.75
C GLN A 21 -16.10 3.10 -3.13
N VAL A 22 -15.18 4.02 -3.39
CA VAL A 22 -13.87 4.09 -2.72
C VAL A 22 -13.89 5.28 -1.76
N PRO A 23 -14.32 5.09 -0.50
CA PRO A 23 -14.36 6.19 0.45
C PRO A 23 -12.94 6.67 0.77
N PRO A 24 -12.75 7.96 1.10
CA PRO A 24 -11.48 8.47 1.60
C PRO A 24 -11.04 7.66 2.83
N ARG A 25 -9.81 7.14 2.81
CA ARG A 25 -9.21 6.38 3.90
C ARG A 25 -7.77 6.86 4.09
N GLU A 26 -7.41 7.09 5.34
CA GLU A 26 -6.06 7.50 5.73
C GLU A 26 -5.18 6.26 5.89
N PHE A 27 -3.99 6.28 5.27
CA PHE A 27 -2.97 5.27 5.54
C PHE A 27 -2.16 5.71 6.74
N MET A 28 -2.22 4.93 7.81
CA MET A 28 -1.41 5.12 9.00
C MET A 28 -0.18 4.22 8.91
N LEU A 29 1.01 4.78 9.14
CA LEU A 29 2.22 3.97 9.23
C LEU A 29 2.11 3.03 10.43
N PRO A 30 2.28 1.71 10.24
CA PRO A 30 2.40 0.81 11.37
C PRO A 30 3.71 1.07 12.12
N HIS A 31 3.82 0.56 13.34
CA HIS A 31 5.06 0.53 14.11
C HIS A 31 5.69 -0.86 14.08
N ALA A 32 7.02 -0.91 14.13
CA ALA A 32 7.72 -2.17 14.30
C ALA A 32 7.32 -2.84 15.61
N THR A 33 7.22 -4.16 15.59
CA THR A 33 7.10 -4.97 16.80
C THR A 33 8.33 -5.85 16.95
N ALA A 34 8.55 -6.43 18.13
CA ALA A 34 9.66 -7.37 18.35
C ALA A 34 9.66 -8.54 17.34
N ASN A 35 8.49 -8.93 16.85
CA ASN A 35 8.33 -10.04 15.89
C ASN A 35 8.57 -9.65 14.43
N THR A 36 8.72 -8.36 14.13
CA THR A 36 8.88 -7.86 12.75
C THR A 36 10.12 -6.99 12.59
N LEU A 37 10.94 -6.87 13.64
CA LEU A 37 12.06 -5.92 13.68
C LEU A 37 13.15 -6.27 12.66
N ASP A 38 13.36 -7.56 12.41
CA ASP A 38 14.34 -8.08 11.47
C ASP A 38 14.03 -7.77 10.00
N VAL A 39 12.75 -7.55 9.67
CA VAL A 39 12.28 -7.25 8.31
C VAL A 39 11.74 -5.82 8.15
N TRP A 40 11.78 -5.02 9.21
CA TRP A 40 11.05 -3.75 9.26
C TRP A 40 11.59 -2.72 8.27
N ASP A 41 12.91 -2.57 8.21
CA ASP A 41 13.55 -1.60 7.32
C ASP A 41 13.34 -1.96 5.85
N ASP A 42 13.50 -3.24 5.50
CA ASP A 42 13.22 -3.75 4.15
C ASP A 42 11.76 -3.50 3.74
N ALA A 43 10.81 -3.73 4.66
CA ALA A 43 9.39 -3.48 4.40
C ALA A 43 9.11 -1.99 4.20
N ARG A 44 9.74 -1.11 5.00
CA ARG A 44 9.62 0.35 4.83
C ARG A 44 10.18 0.81 3.48
N ASP A 45 11.33 0.29 3.07
CA ASP A 45 11.94 0.64 1.79
C ASP A 45 11.12 0.15 0.60
N ALA A 46 10.59 -1.08 0.67
CA ALA A 46 9.69 -1.62 -0.34
C ALA A 46 8.41 -0.78 -0.46
N ALA A 47 7.82 -0.38 0.68
CA ALA A 47 6.64 0.47 0.69
C ALA A 47 6.93 1.86 0.09
N ARG A 48 8.05 2.48 0.47
CA ARG A 48 8.49 3.76 -0.11
C ARG A 48 8.65 3.65 -1.62
N GLN A 49 9.36 2.63 -2.09
CA GLN A 49 9.58 2.39 -3.52
C GLN A 49 8.25 2.20 -4.28
N PHE A 50 7.33 1.41 -3.72
CA PHE A 50 6.01 1.19 -4.30
C PHE A 50 5.23 2.51 -4.45
N TRP A 51 5.11 3.29 -3.38
CA TRP A 51 4.33 4.54 -3.42
C TRP A 51 4.95 5.58 -4.35
N THR A 52 6.28 5.67 -4.42
CA THR A 52 6.98 6.53 -5.39
C THR A 52 6.65 6.10 -6.82
N GLN A 53 6.85 4.83 -7.18
CA GLN A 53 6.60 4.36 -8.55
C GLN A 53 5.13 4.51 -8.94
N ALA A 54 4.20 4.15 -8.05
CA ALA A 54 2.78 4.27 -8.32
C ALA A 54 2.35 5.74 -8.50
N SER A 55 2.99 6.69 -7.81
CA SER A 55 2.68 8.12 -7.99
C SER A 55 3.04 8.66 -9.38
N GLU A 56 3.89 7.96 -10.12
CA GLU A 56 4.36 8.34 -11.45
C GLU A 56 3.84 7.39 -12.56
N ASP A 57 3.14 6.30 -12.22
CA ASP A 57 2.68 5.29 -13.18
C ASP A 57 1.48 5.78 -14.00
N MET A 58 1.73 6.08 -15.28
CA MET A 58 0.74 6.59 -16.24
C MET A 58 -0.42 5.61 -16.52
N ARG A 59 -0.33 4.34 -16.09
CA ARG A 59 -1.44 3.38 -16.19
C ARG A 59 -2.53 3.63 -15.15
N LEU A 60 -2.21 4.36 -14.07
CA LEU A 60 -3.16 4.73 -13.02
C LEU A 60 -3.90 6.02 -13.37
N SER A 61 -5.10 6.22 -12.80
CA SER A 61 -5.80 7.50 -12.90
C SER A 61 -5.04 8.61 -12.15
N ASP A 62 -5.34 9.86 -12.50
CA ASP A 62 -4.75 11.04 -11.85
C ASP A 62 -5.00 11.03 -10.34
N ASP A 63 -6.22 10.69 -9.92
CA ASP A 63 -6.61 10.58 -8.51
C ASP A 63 -5.81 9.49 -7.78
N ALA A 64 -5.60 8.33 -8.42
CA ALA A 64 -4.81 7.25 -7.82
C ALA A 64 -3.34 7.64 -7.68
N ARG A 65 -2.77 8.35 -8.65
CA ARG A 65 -1.39 8.87 -8.58
C ARG A 65 -1.24 9.92 -7.49
N LEU A 66 -2.18 10.86 -7.37
CA LEU A 66 -2.19 11.88 -6.31
C LEU A 66 -2.27 11.25 -4.91
N PHE A 67 -3.11 10.23 -4.78
CA PHE A 67 -3.23 9.44 -3.57
C PHE A 67 -1.91 8.73 -3.22
N CYS A 68 -1.26 8.09 -4.18
CA CYS A 68 0.05 7.44 -3.97
C CYS A 68 1.14 8.46 -3.57
N ALA A 69 1.18 9.64 -4.23
CA ALA A 69 2.08 10.73 -3.89
C ALA A 69 1.88 11.23 -2.46
N SER A 70 0.63 11.22 -1.98
CA SER A 70 0.31 11.61 -0.60
C SER A 70 0.84 10.59 0.40
N ASN A 71 0.65 9.29 0.14
CA ASN A 71 1.18 8.22 0.99
C ASN A 71 2.70 8.17 0.99
N MET A 72 3.36 8.43 -0.14
CA MET A 72 4.82 8.47 -0.24
C MET A 72 5.43 9.46 0.76
N LYS A 73 4.77 10.60 1.01
CA LYS A 73 5.26 11.63 1.93
C LYS A 73 5.35 11.14 3.38
N LEU A 74 4.57 10.14 3.76
CA LEU A 74 4.63 9.55 5.10
C LEU A 74 5.97 8.84 5.35
N PHE A 75 6.66 8.40 4.30
CA PHE A 75 7.96 7.75 4.39
C PHE A 75 9.14 8.74 4.26
N GLY A 76 8.86 10.03 4.16
CA GLY A 76 9.86 11.09 4.05
C GLY A 76 10.10 11.79 5.39
N GLU A 77 10.73 11.07 6.33
CA GLU A 77 11.46 11.54 7.53
C GLU A 77 12.40 10.41 7.99
#